data_AF-A0A7S2NYQ5-F1
#
_entry.id   AF-A0A7S2NYQ5-F1
#
_cell.length_a   1.000
_cell.length_b   1.000
_cell.length_c   1.000
_cell.angle_alpha   90.00
_cell.angle_beta   90.00
_cell.angle_gamma   90.00
#
_symmetry.space_group_name_H-M   'P 1'
#
loop_
_entity.id
_entity.type
_entity.pdbx_description
1 polymer ?
#
loop_
_entity_poly.entity_id
_entity_poly.type
_entity_poly.pdbx_seq_one_letter_code
_entity_poly.pdbx_strand_id
1 'polypeptide(L)'
;LGFVNGLAIVIARSQLRQFHEHGDGPLVDPRVMQGMMLTICVSMITAVGAPRLPVVGKFLPGPLAAIICAIAFSYAASPWFPQRTLADVAQIPGGFDALPRWSFPPQGVDWRNTKMWTSVLVTSVRMALVGLVESLL
;
A
#
# COMPACT_ATOMS: atom_id res chain seq x y z
N LEU A 1 -15.40 -3.35 16.75
CA LEU A 1 -14.81 -4.70 16.68
C LEU A 1 -15.06 -5.39 15.34
N GLY A 2 -16.33 -5.66 14.95
CA GLY A 2 -16.62 -6.33 13.67
C GLY A 2 -16.13 -5.57 12.42
N PHE A 3 -16.30 -4.25 12.38
CA PHE A 3 -15.82 -3.40 11.28
C PHE A 3 -14.29 -3.44 11.11
N VAL A 4 -13.54 -3.17 12.17
CA VAL A 4 -12.06 -3.16 12.17
C VAL A 4 -11.48 -4.53 11.76
N ASN A 5 -12.04 -5.62 12.28
CA ASN A 5 -11.61 -6.97 11.91
C ASN A 5 -11.92 -7.28 10.43
N GLY A 6 -13.10 -6.87 9.94
CA GLY A 6 -13.45 -7.01 8.53
C GLY A 6 -12.49 -6.23 7.62
N LEU A 7 -12.18 -4.99 7.98
CA LEU A 7 -11.22 -4.14 7.25
C LEU A 7 -9.82 -4.75 7.24
N ALA A 8 -9.35 -5.30 8.37
CA ALA A 8 -8.06 -5.98 8.45
C ALA A 8 -7.97 -7.17 7.48
N ILE A 9 -9.03 -7.98 7.38
CA ILE A 9 -9.09 -9.11 6.43
C ILE A 9 -9.07 -8.60 4.98
N VAL A 10 -9.82 -7.54 4.66
CA VAL A 10 -9.84 -6.95 3.31
C VAL A 10 -8.47 -6.41 2.91
N ILE A 11 -7.74 -5.76 3.82
CA ILE A 11 -6.36 -5.32 3.59
C ILE A 11 -5.45 -6.53 3.36
N ALA A 12 -5.51 -7.54 4.22
CA ALA A 12 -4.68 -8.74 4.06
C ALA A 12 -4.93 -9.42 2.71
N ARG A 13 -6.21 -9.55 2.32
CA ARG A 13 -6.60 -10.11 1.01
C ARG A 13 -6.12 -9.24 -0.15
N SER A 14 -6.14 -7.91 -0.03
CA SER A 14 -5.68 -7.03 -1.11
C SER A 14 -4.16 -7.15 -1.32
N GLN A 15 -3.37 -7.41 -0.28
CA GLN A 15 -1.94 -7.68 -0.44
C GLN A 15 -1.66 -8.97 -1.22
N LEU A 16 -2.48 -10.01 -1.06
CA LEU A 16 -2.31 -11.27 -1.81
C LEU A 16 -2.46 -11.11 -3.33
N ARG A 17 -3.19 -10.09 -3.80
CA ARG A 17 -3.33 -9.80 -5.24
C ARG A 17 -2.01 -9.34 -5.88
N GLN A 18 -1.05 -8.85 -5.10
CA GLN A 18 0.26 -8.44 -5.62
C GLN A 18 1.09 -9.62 -6.16
N PHE A 19 0.81 -10.84 -5.69
CA PHE A 19 1.42 -12.08 -6.19
C PHE A 19 0.80 -12.60 -7.49
N HIS A 20 -0.20 -11.91 -8.04
CA HIS A 20 -0.79 -12.25 -9.33
C HIS A 20 -0.33 -11.26 -10.40
N GLU A 21 -0.21 -11.71 -11.64
CA GLU A 21 -0.05 -10.82 -12.78
C GLU A 21 -1.28 -9.95 -12.95
N HIS A 22 -1.10 -8.63 -13.01
CA HIS A 22 -2.19 -7.66 -13.17
C HIS A 22 -3.34 -7.81 -12.13
N GLY A 23 -3.05 -8.32 -10.93
CA GLY A 23 -3.96 -8.38 -9.79
C GLY A 23 -4.97 -9.55 -9.77
N ASP A 24 -5.40 -10.05 -10.93
CA ASP A 24 -6.34 -11.17 -11.08
C ASP A 24 -5.88 -12.24 -12.10
N GLY A 25 -4.69 -12.08 -12.68
CA GLY A 25 -4.10 -13.04 -13.62
C GLY A 25 -3.48 -14.26 -12.91
N PRO A 26 -2.68 -15.08 -13.62
CA PRO A 26 -1.94 -16.17 -13.01
C PRO A 26 -0.96 -15.65 -11.95
N LEU A 27 -0.49 -16.55 -11.08
CA LEU A 27 0.60 -16.23 -10.15
C LEU A 27 1.81 -15.70 -10.92
N VAL A 28 2.53 -14.76 -10.32
CA VAL A 28 3.79 -14.25 -10.87
C VAL A 28 4.80 -15.38 -11.05
N ASP A 29 5.76 -15.16 -11.94
CA ASP A 29 6.86 -16.09 -12.17
C ASP A 29 7.45 -16.60 -10.84
N PRO A 30 7.68 -17.91 -10.67
CA PRO A 30 8.14 -18.48 -9.42
C PRO A 30 9.41 -17.84 -8.85
N ARG A 31 10.33 -17.37 -9.71
CA ARG A 31 11.56 -16.69 -9.26
C ARG A 31 11.24 -15.29 -8.71
N VAL A 32 10.31 -14.58 -9.35
CA VAL A 32 9.82 -13.27 -8.89
C VAL A 32 9.07 -13.42 -7.57
N MET A 33 8.23 -14.45 -7.47
CA MET A 33 7.52 -14.79 -6.23
C MET A 33 8.50 -15.04 -5.08
N GLN A 34 9.57 -15.78 -5.33
CA GLN A 34 10.61 -16.04 -4.35
C GLN A 34 11.30 -14.75 -3.87
N GLY A 35 11.67 -13.85 -4.78
CA GLY A 35 12.25 -12.55 -4.41
C GLY A 35 11.30 -11.68 -3.59
N MET A 36 10.01 -11.67 -3.94
CA MET A 36 8.97 -10.97 -3.16
C MET A 36 8.81 -11.56 -1.76
N MET A 37 8.76 -12.90 -1.63
CA MET A 37 8.66 -13.57 -0.33
C MET A 37 9.88 -13.30 0.55
N LEU A 38 11.10 -13.36 0.00
CA LEU A 38 12.32 -13.04 0.75
C LEU A 38 12.30 -11.59 1.24
N THR A 39 11.88 -10.66 0.39
CA THR A 39 11.77 -9.24 0.77
C THR A 39 10.74 -9.02 1.88
N ILE A 40 9.60 -9.74 1.85
CA ILE A 40 8.60 -9.73 2.92
C ILE A 40 9.17 -10.32 4.22
N CYS A 41 9.91 -11.41 4.14
CA CYS A 41 10.56 -11.99 5.32
C CYS A 41 11.54 -11.00 5.97
N VAL A 42 12.38 -10.35 5.16
CA VAL A 42 13.30 -9.30 5.65
C VAL A 42 12.54 -8.14 6.28
N SER A 43 11.48 -7.64 5.61
CA SER A 43 10.71 -6.51 6.14
C SER A 43 9.99 -6.85 7.45
N MET A 44 9.41 -8.05 7.58
CA MET A 44 8.73 -8.51 8.79
C MET A 44 9.71 -8.73 9.95
N ILE A 45 10.85 -9.38 9.69
CA ILE A 45 11.90 -9.58 10.69
C ILE A 45 12.42 -8.23 11.18
N THR A 46 12.66 -7.27 10.29
CA THR A 46 13.13 -5.94 10.68
C THR A 46 12.03 -5.14 11.39
N ALA A 47 10.78 -5.15 10.92
CA ALA A 47 9.69 -4.39 11.54
C ALA A 47 9.44 -4.82 12.98
N VAL A 48 9.52 -6.12 13.24
CA VAL A 48 9.26 -6.74 14.55
C VAL A 48 10.52 -6.75 15.41
N GLY A 49 11.69 -6.96 14.81
CA GLY A 49 12.98 -7.07 15.51
C GLY A 49 13.63 -5.73 15.84
N ALA A 50 13.58 -4.75 14.95
CA ALA A 50 14.27 -3.47 15.12
C ALA A 50 13.84 -2.70 16.39
N PRO A 51 12.54 -2.61 16.73
CA PRO A 51 12.11 -1.96 17.98
C PRO A 51 12.61 -2.67 19.25
N ARG A 52 12.96 -3.96 19.17
CA ARG A 52 13.48 -4.74 20.30
C ARG A 52 14.99 -4.57 20.51
N LEU A 53 15.70 -3.93 19.59
CA LEU A 53 17.13 -3.66 19.74
C LEU A 53 17.35 -2.54 20.77
N PRO A 54 18.19 -2.75 21.80
CA PRO A 54 18.29 -1.86 22.96
C PRO A 54 18.78 -0.44 22.64
N VAL A 55 19.53 -0.27 21.55
CA VAL A 55 20.16 1.01 21.16
C VAL A 55 19.43 1.66 19.98
N VAL A 56 19.16 0.91 18.91
CA VAL A 56 18.61 1.46 17.65
C VAL A 56 17.07 1.57 17.68
N GLY A 57 16.39 0.66 18.39
CA GLY A 57 14.93 0.57 18.39
C GLY A 57 14.20 1.75 19.04
N LYS A 58 14.91 2.58 19.80
CA LYS A 58 14.34 3.77 20.48
C LYS A 58 14.29 5.01 19.57
N PHE A 59 15.10 5.05 18.51
CA PHE A 59 15.22 6.22 17.64
C PHE A 59 14.48 6.04 16.31
N LEU A 60 14.27 4.79 15.87
CA LEU A 60 13.69 4.50 14.58
C LEU A 60 12.38 3.69 14.72
N PRO A 61 11.26 4.15 14.13
CA PRO A 61 10.05 3.35 14.04
C PRO A 61 10.33 2.04 13.28
N GLY A 62 9.83 0.92 13.80
CA GLY A 62 9.96 -0.41 13.16
C GLY A 62 9.60 -0.43 11.66
N PRO A 63 8.49 0.20 11.23
CA PRO A 63 8.13 0.28 9.81
C PRO A 63 9.16 1.00 8.96
N LEU A 64 9.78 2.06 9.47
CA LEU A 64 10.80 2.82 8.73
C LEU A 64 12.07 1.97 8.57
N ALA A 65 12.51 1.31 9.64
CA ALA A 65 13.61 0.35 9.58
C ALA A 65 13.35 -0.75 8.53
N ALA A 66 12.13 -1.30 8.54
CA ALA A 66 11.73 -2.36 7.62
C ALA A 66 11.79 -1.92 6.16
N ILE A 67 11.31 -0.71 5.83
CA ILE A 67 11.37 -0.16 4.47
C ILE A 67 12.82 0.02 4.02
N ILE A 68 13.69 0.60 4.86
CA ILE A 68 15.11 0.79 4.51
C ILE A 68 15.79 -0.57 4.26
N CYS A 69 15.59 -1.55 5.15
CA CYS A 69 16.16 -2.87 4.97
C CYS A 69 15.60 -3.59 3.74
N ALA A 70 14.31 -3.45 3.45
CA ALA A 70 13.69 -4.03 2.27
C ALA A 70 14.25 -3.40 0.98
N ILE A 71 14.48 -2.09 0.95
CA ILE A 71 15.10 -1.39 -0.19
C ILE A 71 16.55 -1.86 -0.36
N ALA A 72 17.34 -1.88 0.71
CA ALA A 72 18.73 -2.33 0.68
C ALA A 72 18.83 -3.79 0.22
N PHE A 73 17.97 -4.67 0.74
CA PHE A 73 17.88 -6.07 0.33
C PHE A 73 17.45 -6.18 -1.13
N SER A 74 16.40 -5.48 -1.54
CA SER A 74 15.90 -5.50 -2.92
C SER A 74 17.00 -5.09 -3.90
N TYR A 75 17.73 -4.01 -3.62
CA TYR A 75 18.83 -3.55 -4.47
C TYR A 75 19.98 -4.55 -4.53
N ALA A 76 20.40 -5.10 -3.39
CA ALA A 76 21.50 -6.06 -3.32
C ALA A 76 21.13 -7.42 -3.94
N ALA A 77 19.92 -7.92 -3.68
CA ALA A 77 19.48 -9.26 -4.05
C ALA A 77 18.91 -9.33 -5.48
N SER A 78 18.56 -8.20 -6.10
CA SER A 78 17.96 -8.12 -7.44
C SER A 78 18.65 -8.96 -8.52
N PRO A 79 19.99 -9.11 -8.56
CA PRO A 79 20.65 -9.94 -9.57
C PRO A 79 20.35 -11.44 -9.45
N TRP A 80 20.05 -11.92 -8.24
CA TRP A 80 19.81 -13.35 -7.95
C TRP A 80 18.33 -13.66 -7.78
N PHE A 81 17.60 -12.75 -7.17
CA PHE A 81 16.18 -12.86 -6.91
C PHE A 81 15.51 -11.62 -7.49
N PRO A 82 14.87 -11.72 -8.66
CA PRO A 82 14.09 -10.60 -9.18
C PRO A 82 12.86 -10.39 -8.29
N GLN A 83 12.41 -9.14 -8.12
CA GLN A 83 11.15 -8.81 -7.46
C GLN A 83 10.48 -7.63 -8.16
N ARG A 84 9.17 -7.49 -7.95
CA ARG A 84 8.44 -6.29 -8.38
C ARG A 84 8.78 -5.11 -7.50
N THR A 85 8.99 -3.96 -8.14
CA THR A 85 9.24 -2.67 -7.50
C THR A 85 7.99 -1.80 -7.57
N LEU A 86 7.97 -0.71 -6.79
CA LEU A 86 6.87 0.27 -6.85
C LEU A 86 6.71 0.89 -8.24
N ALA A 87 7.81 1.02 -8.99
CA ALA A 87 7.80 1.55 -10.35
C ALA A 87 7.03 0.64 -11.34
N ASP A 88 6.94 -0.65 -11.05
CA ASP A 88 6.20 -1.62 -11.88
C ASP A 88 4.68 -1.55 -11.62
N VAL A 89 4.29 -0.99 -10.48
CA VAL A 89 2.88 -0.94 -10.03
C VAL A 89 2.27 0.45 -10.26
N ALA A 90 3.06 1.51 -10.10
CA ALA A 90 2.56 2.87 -10.22
C ALA A 90 3.65 3.82 -10.74
N GLN A 91 3.22 4.81 -11.53
CA GLN A 91 4.05 5.96 -11.85
C GLN A 91 4.07 6.90 -10.66
N ILE A 92 5.26 7.11 -10.08
CA ILE A 92 5.49 8.05 -8.98
C ILE A 92 6.24 9.25 -9.57
N PRO A 93 5.53 10.26 -10.11
CA PRO A 93 6.18 11.46 -10.62
C PRO A 93 6.86 12.19 -9.46
N GLY A 94 8.13 12.57 -9.64
CA GLY A 94 8.92 13.34 -8.67
C GLY A 94 9.10 14.79 -9.10
N GLY A 95 9.56 15.63 -8.17
CA GLY A 95 9.90 17.04 -8.44
C GLY A 95 8.72 18.01 -8.31
N PHE A 96 8.98 19.29 -8.57
CA PHE A 96 7.98 20.36 -8.45
C PHE A 96 6.85 20.24 -9.49
N ASP A 97 7.14 19.65 -10.66
CA ASP A 97 6.13 19.43 -11.71
C ASP A 97 5.12 18.33 -11.35
N ALA A 98 5.47 17.47 -10.38
CA ALA A 98 4.60 16.43 -9.85
C ALA A 98 3.64 16.93 -8.77
N LEU A 99 3.75 18.20 -8.36
CA LEU A 99 2.84 18.76 -7.37
C LEU A 99 1.41 18.72 -7.90
N PRO A 100 0.44 18.24 -7.09
CA PRO A 100 -0.95 18.18 -7.50
C PRO A 100 -1.45 19.59 -7.82
N ARG A 101 -1.79 19.82 -9.09
CA ARG A 101 -2.40 21.08 -9.52
C ARG A 101 -3.83 21.15 -9.00
N TRP A 102 -4.26 22.36 -8.63
CA TRP A 102 -5.67 22.60 -8.33
C TRP A 102 -6.52 22.19 -9.53
N SER A 103 -7.35 21.17 -9.33
CA SER A 103 -8.12 20.51 -10.40
C SER A 103 -9.63 20.59 -10.17
N PHE A 104 -10.10 21.60 -9.42
CA PHE A 104 -11.52 21.81 -9.19
C PHE A 104 -12.08 22.91 -10.10
N PRO A 105 -13.18 22.66 -10.84
CA PRO A 105 -13.96 21.42 -10.90
C PRO A 105 -13.25 20.30 -11.71
N PRO A 106 -13.36 19.03 -11.28
CA PRO A 106 -12.71 17.91 -11.95
C PRO A 106 -13.20 17.76 -13.39
N GLN A 107 -12.24 17.65 -14.31
CA GLN A 107 -12.51 17.37 -15.71
C GLN A 107 -13.02 15.94 -15.87
N GLY A 108 -13.94 15.71 -16.81
CA GLY A 108 -14.51 14.36 -17.07
C GLY A 108 -15.63 13.93 -16.14
N VAL A 109 -16.06 14.78 -15.19
CA VAL A 109 -17.25 14.54 -14.37
C VAL A 109 -18.50 14.97 -15.13
N ASP A 110 -19.44 14.05 -15.32
CA ASP A 110 -20.76 14.36 -15.86
C ASP A 110 -21.68 14.87 -14.74
N TRP A 111 -21.73 16.21 -14.62
CA TRP A 111 -22.52 16.91 -13.61
C TRP A 111 -24.03 16.67 -13.72
N ARG A 112 -24.52 16.17 -14.87
CA ARG A 112 -25.96 15.91 -15.09
C ARG A 112 -26.35 14.47 -14.75
N ASN A 113 -25.39 13.58 -14.50
CA ASN A 113 -25.67 12.18 -14.25
C ASN A 113 -26.18 11.94 -12.81
N THR A 114 -27.50 11.86 -12.65
CA THR A 114 -28.14 11.63 -11.35
C THR A 114 -27.74 10.30 -10.69
N LYS A 115 -27.46 9.24 -11.48
CA LYS A 115 -27.03 7.95 -10.95
C LYS A 115 -25.65 8.05 -10.31
N MET A 116 -24.72 8.77 -10.94
CA MET A 116 -23.40 9.03 -10.39
C MET A 116 -23.51 9.79 -9.06
N TRP A 117 -24.29 10.87 -9.01
CA TRP A 117 -24.49 11.65 -7.78
C TRP A 117 -25.08 10.85 -6.63
N THR A 118 -26.04 9.97 -6.93
CA THR A 118 -26.64 9.10 -5.92
C THR A 118 -25.60 8.13 -5.35
N SER A 119 -24.78 7.53 -6.21
CA SER A 119 -23.67 6.66 -5.77
C SER A 119 -22.66 7.41 -4.91
N VAL A 120 -22.24 8.61 -5.34
CA VAL A 120 -21.30 9.46 -4.60
C VAL A 120 -21.86 9.89 -3.26
N LEU A 121 -23.15 10.25 -3.18
CA LEU A 121 -23.78 10.64 -1.92
C LEU A 121 -23.82 9.47 -0.94
N VAL A 122 -24.19 8.28 -1.40
CA VAL A 122 -24.22 7.09 -0.55
C VAL A 122 -22.81 6.72 -0.06
N THR A 123 -21.79 6.76 -0.92
CA THR A 123 -20.42 6.45 -0.52
C THR A 123 -19.81 7.53 0.36
N SER A 124 -20.08 8.81 0.10
CA SER A 124 -19.56 9.92 0.91
C SER A 124 -20.14 9.92 2.32
N VAL A 125 -21.45 9.66 2.47
CA VAL A 125 -22.08 9.53 3.79
C VAL A 125 -21.48 8.35 4.57
N ARG A 126 -21.25 7.21 3.93
CA ARG A 126 -20.58 6.06 4.57
C ARG A 126 -19.16 6.40 5.02
N MET A 127 -18.37 7.04 4.17
CA MET A 127 -17.01 7.47 4.51
C MET A 127 -16.98 8.52 5.62
N ALA A 128 -17.91 9.48 5.59
CA ALA A 128 -18.04 10.50 6.63
C ALA A 128 -18.40 9.89 7.99
N LEU A 129 -19.34 8.93 8.02
CA LEU A 129 -19.70 8.24 9.26
C LEU A 129 -18.53 7.42 9.82
N VAL A 130 -17.79 6.69 8.98
CA VAL A 130 -16.59 5.97 9.42
C VAL A 130 -15.56 6.96 9.97
N GLY A 131 -15.29 8.06 9.26
CA GLY A 131 -14.35 9.09 9.73
C GLY A 131 -14.77 9.72 11.06
N LEU A 132 -16.06 10.04 11.23
CA LEU A 132 -16.58 10.60 12.49
C LEU A 132 -16.43 9.61 13.65
N VAL A 133 -16.79 8.33 13.44
CA VAL A 133 -16.68 7.29 14.47
C VAL A 133 -15.21 7.03 14.85
N GLU A 134 -14.32 6.88 13.87
CA GLU A 134 -12.89 6.64 14.12
C GLU A 134 -12.18 7.86 14.72
N SER A 135 -12.68 9.09 14.47
CA SER A 135 -12.13 10.31 15.12
C SER A 135 -12.58 10.48 16.57
N LEU A 136 -13.71 9.88 16.94
CA LEU A 136 -14.26 9.96 18.30
C LEU A 136 -13.69 8.87 19.22
N LEU A 137 -13.33 7.71 18.65
CA LEU A 137 -12.71 6.58 19.35
C LEU A 137 -11.20 6.78 19.54
#